data_AF-A0A2J8GI08-F1
#
_entry.id   AF-A0A2J8GI08-F1
#
_cell.length_a   1.000
_cell.length_b   1.000
_cell.length_c   1.000
_cell.angle_alpha   90.00
_cell.angle_beta   90.00
_cell.angle_gamma   90.00
#
_symmetry.space_group_name_H-M   'P 1'
#
loop_
_entity.id
_entity.type
_entity.pdbx_description
1 polymer ?
#
loop_
_entity_poly.entity_id
_entity_poly.type
_entity_poly.pdbx_seq_one_letter_code
_entity_poly.pdbx_strand_id
1 'polypeptide(L)'
;MEAAQRFFDIGVTEPALLMPDKPGHRERYTGVSGLGPVTWEYFTMLLNHDGVKADTWITEFVGRAIGERVPSQRASGLVKEAAQKLDVDEKKLDHAIWSYASTTRLKGMPALT
;
A
#
# COMPACT_ATOMS: atom_id res chain seq x y z
N MET A 1 3.36 -0.65 21.33
CA MET A 1 4.58 -1.41 21.68
C MET A 1 4.49 -2.90 21.38
N GLU A 2 3.29 -3.50 21.30
CA GLU A 2 3.14 -4.95 21.09
C GLU A 2 3.73 -5.49 19.78
N ALA A 3 3.50 -4.81 18.64
CA ALA A 3 4.01 -5.28 17.34
C ALA A 3 5.55 -5.27 17.25
N ALA A 4 6.19 -4.22 17.80
CA ALA A 4 7.65 -4.10 17.79
C ALA A 4 8.33 -5.21 18.61
N GLN A 5 7.78 -5.53 19.78
CA GLN A 5 8.28 -6.65 20.59
C GLN A 5 8.14 -7.99 19.86
N ARG A 6 6.99 -8.23 19.21
CA ARG A 6 6.76 -9.47 18.46
C ARG A 6 7.70 -9.64 17.26
N PHE A 7 8.13 -8.54 16.64
CA PHE A 7 9.19 -8.55 15.62
C PHE A 7 10.57 -8.83 16.22
N PHE A 8 10.88 -8.20 17.36
CA PHE A 8 12.12 -8.46 18.09
C PHE A 8 12.27 -9.96 18.45
N ASP A 9 11.18 -10.60 18.90
CA ASP A 9 11.16 -12.02 19.26
C ASP A 9 11.46 -12.96 18.08
N ILE A 10 11.33 -12.49 16.83
CA ILE A 10 11.69 -13.22 15.61
C ILE A 10 12.96 -12.66 14.94
N GLY A 11 13.72 -11.81 15.63
CA GLY A 11 14.98 -11.24 15.16
C GLY A 11 14.83 -10.09 14.15
N VAL A 12 13.62 -9.54 13.97
CA VAL A 12 13.38 -8.38 13.10
C VAL A 12 13.56 -7.10 13.92
N THR A 13 14.76 -6.54 13.88
CA THR A 13 15.14 -5.34 14.64
C THR A 13 15.23 -4.07 13.79
N GLU A 14 15.29 -4.23 12.47
CA GLU A 14 15.38 -3.13 11.51
C GLU A 14 14.56 -3.45 10.25
N PRO A 15 14.15 -2.41 9.47
CA PRO A 15 13.34 -2.59 8.26
C PRO A 15 13.87 -3.65 7.29
N ALA A 16 15.18 -3.67 7.04
CA ALA A 16 15.81 -4.58 6.08
C ALA A 16 15.67 -6.07 6.43
N LEU A 17 15.43 -6.39 7.72
CA LEU A 17 15.25 -7.77 8.19
C LEU A 17 13.79 -8.24 8.11
N LEU A 18 12.84 -7.32 7.87
CA LEU A 18 11.45 -7.72 7.63
C LEU A 18 11.36 -8.42 6.27
N MET A 19 10.70 -9.57 6.21
CA MET A 19 10.49 -10.30 4.95
C MET A 19 8.99 -10.47 4.74
N PRO A 20 8.34 -9.64 3.90
CA PRO A 20 6.88 -9.64 3.76
C PRO A 20 6.28 -10.96 3.30
N ASP A 21 7.05 -11.72 2.51
CA ASP A 21 6.62 -13.00 1.93
C ASP A 21 6.79 -14.17 2.91
N LYS A 22 7.46 -13.96 4.05
CA LYS A 22 7.53 -14.97 5.12
C LYS A 22 6.25 -14.91 5.96
N PRO A 23 5.42 -15.98 5.99
CA PRO A 23 4.14 -15.98 6.71
C PRO A 23 4.28 -15.59 8.19
N GLY A 24 5.36 -16.04 8.83
CA GLY A 24 5.66 -15.74 10.23
C GLY A 24 5.86 -14.25 10.54
N HIS A 25 6.26 -13.40 9.57
CA HIS A 25 6.40 -11.97 9.82
C HIS A 25 5.02 -11.27 9.77
N ARG A 26 4.20 -11.64 8.78
CA ARG A 26 2.84 -11.13 8.64
C ARG A 26 2.00 -11.48 9.86
N GLU A 27 2.03 -12.72 10.31
CA GLU A 27 1.25 -13.19 11.46
C GLU A 27 1.59 -12.46 12.76
N ARG A 28 2.87 -12.14 12.97
CA ARG A 28 3.34 -11.40 14.16
C ARG A 28 2.76 -10.00 14.21
N TYR A 29 2.72 -9.33 13.05
CA TYR A 29 2.09 -8.03 12.91
C TYR A 29 0.57 -8.12 13.02
N THR A 30 -0.06 -9.02 12.24
CA THR A 30 -1.53 -9.08 12.16
C THR A 30 -2.20 -9.72 13.37
N GLY A 31 -1.42 -10.35 14.25
CA GLY A 31 -1.89 -10.89 15.52
C GLY A 31 -2.01 -9.85 16.63
N VAL A 32 -1.71 -8.57 16.36
CA VAL A 32 -1.94 -7.45 17.29
C VAL A 32 -3.31 -6.86 17.02
N SER A 33 -4.10 -6.63 18.07
CA SER A 33 -5.44 -6.04 17.93
C SER A 33 -5.38 -4.69 17.21
N GLY A 34 -6.20 -4.53 16.17
CA GLY A 34 -6.22 -3.32 15.33
C GLY A 34 -5.21 -3.31 14.18
N LEU A 35 -4.27 -4.26 14.11
CA LEU A 35 -3.35 -4.41 13.00
C LEU A 35 -3.82 -5.56 12.10
N GLY A 36 -4.60 -5.25 11.08
CA GLY A 36 -5.12 -6.24 10.13
C GLY A 36 -4.28 -6.36 8.84
N PRO A 37 -4.72 -7.22 7.90
CA PRO A 37 -4.09 -7.37 6.59
C PRO A 37 -3.85 -6.05 5.85
N VAL A 38 -4.80 -5.11 5.89
CA VAL A 38 -4.67 -3.80 5.23
C VAL A 38 -3.53 -2.98 5.84
N THR A 39 -3.46 -2.90 7.17
CA THR A 39 -2.38 -2.18 7.85
C THR A 39 -1.03 -2.87 7.71
N TRP A 40 -1.00 -4.19 7.45
CA TRP A 40 0.23 -4.92 7.13
C TRP A 40 0.75 -4.50 5.76
N GLU A 41 -0.13 -4.46 4.75
CA GLU A 41 0.23 -3.98 3.41
C GLU A 41 0.76 -2.54 3.48
N TYR A 42 0.08 -1.68 4.26
CA TYR A 42 0.54 -0.32 4.53
C TYR A 42 1.94 -0.27 5.15
N PHE A 43 2.17 -1.06 6.19
CA PHE A 43 3.44 -1.11 6.89
C PHE A 43 4.57 -1.57 5.97
N THR A 44 4.35 -2.62 5.18
CA THR A 44 5.36 -3.10 4.22
C THR A 44 5.66 -2.11 3.11
N MET A 45 4.67 -1.32 2.69
CA MET A 45 4.86 -0.21 1.74
C MET A 45 5.73 0.89 2.35
N LEU A 46 5.45 1.35 3.57
CA LEU A 46 6.24 2.39 4.24
C LEU A 46 7.70 1.98 4.44
N LEU A 47 7.96 0.69 4.62
CA LEU A 47 9.30 0.15 4.76
C LEU A 47 10.02 -0.06 3.42
N ASN A 48 9.40 0.33 2.31
CA ASN A 48 9.96 0.22 0.97
C ASN A 48 10.40 -1.21 0.62
N HIS A 49 9.74 -2.22 1.21
CA HIS A 49 9.89 -3.60 0.75
C HIS A 49 9.17 -3.71 -0.60
N ASP A 50 9.97 -3.67 -1.65
CA ASP A 50 9.64 -3.50 -3.06
C ASP A 50 8.16 -3.64 -3.48
N GLY A 51 7.56 -2.48 -3.77
CA GLY A 51 6.83 -2.16 -5.02
C GLY A 51 5.49 -2.84 -5.33
N VAL A 52 5.26 -4.09 -4.95
CA VAL A 52 4.23 -4.90 -5.64
C VAL A 52 2.79 -4.54 -5.23
N LYS A 53 2.55 -4.17 -3.96
CA LYS A 53 1.18 -3.92 -3.46
C LYS A 53 0.71 -2.47 -3.59
N ALA A 54 1.60 -1.49 -3.46
CA ALA A 54 1.26 -0.10 -3.76
C ALA A 54 0.88 0.02 -5.24
N ASP A 55 1.70 -0.57 -6.11
CA ASP A 55 1.45 -0.60 -7.55
C ASP A 55 0.09 -1.22 -7.87
N THR A 56 -0.35 -2.29 -7.19
CA THR A 56 -1.63 -2.94 -7.51
C THR A 56 -2.84 -2.04 -7.18
N TRP A 57 -2.91 -1.47 -5.98
CA TRP A 57 -4.04 -0.62 -5.58
C TRP A 57 -4.06 0.70 -6.33
N ILE A 58 -2.89 1.32 -6.53
CA ILE A 58 -2.76 2.55 -7.30
C ILE A 58 -3.13 2.30 -8.77
N THR A 59 -2.61 1.21 -9.37
CA THR A 59 -2.92 0.84 -10.76
C THR A 59 -4.42 0.59 -10.95
N GLU A 60 -5.06 -0.15 -10.04
CA GLU A 60 -6.50 -0.42 -10.13
C GLU A 60 -7.33 0.86 -9.92
N PHE A 61 -6.95 1.72 -8.97
CA PHE A 61 -7.60 3.01 -8.76
C PHE A 61 -7.51 3.88 -10.01
N VAL A 62 -6.29 4.10 -10.52
CA VAL A 62 -6.05 4.92 -11.71
C VAL A 62 -6.81 4.34 -12.88
N GLY A 63 -6.73 3.02 -13.08
CA GLY A 63 -7.40 2.37 -14.19
C GLY A 63 -8.91 2.58 -14.16
N ARG A 64 -9.56 2.38 -13.01
CA ARG A 64 -11.00 2.65 -12.85
C ARG A 64 -11.35 4.13 -13.03
N ALA A 65 -10.47 5.04 -12.59
CA ALA A 65 -10.70 6.47 -12.72
C ALA A 65 -10.69 6.93 -14.18
N ILE A 66 -9.87 6.30 -15.03
CA ILE A 66 -9.74 6.67 -16.46
C ILE A 66 -10.46 5.71 -17.42
N GLY A 67 -11.02 4.61 -16.91
CA GLY A 67 -11.76 3.62 -17.70
C GLY A 67 -10.90 2.67 -18.53
N GLU A 68 -9.59 2.56 -18.27
CA GLU A 68 -8.69 1.61 -18.96
C GLU A 68 -7.68 0.95 -18.02
N ARG A 69 -7.18 -0.24 -18.36
CA ARG A 69 -6.05 -0.86 -17.64
C ARG A 69 -4.77 -0.11 -17.96
N VAL A 70 -3.96 0.19 -16.95
CA VAL A 70 -2.66 0.84 -17.12
C VAL A 70 -1.54 0.04 -16.46
N PRO A 71 -0.30 0.06 -16.99
CA PRO A 71 0.85 -0.47 -16.28
C PRO A 71 1.25 0.46 -15.12
N SER A 72 1.94 -0.07 -14.10
CA SER A 72 2.28 0.69 -12.87
C SER A 72 3.08 1.95 -13.14
N GLN A 73 4.00 1.93 -14.11
CA GLN A 73 4.76 3.11 -14.52
C GLN A 73 3.85 4.24 -15.03
N ARG A 74 2.82 3.89 -15.82
CA ARG A 74 1.85 4.86 -16.33
C ARG A 74 0.91 5.33 -15.21
N ALA A 75 0.49 4.44 -14.32
CA ALA A 75 -0.31 4.80 -13.15
C ALA A 75 0.42 5.83 -12.27
N SER A 76 1.70 5.59 -11.98
CA SER A 76 2.56 6.49 -11.20
C SER A 76 2.70 7.86 -11.88
N GLY A 77 2.92 7.87 -13.20
CA GLY A 77 2.97 9.12 -13.98
C GLY A 77 1.67 9.92 -13.89
N LEU A 78 0.52 9.25 -14.00
CA LEU A 78 -0.80 9.89 -13.91
C LEU A 78 -1.08 10.45 -12.50
N VAL A 79 -0.69 9.75 -11.44
CA VAL A 79 -0.81 10.25 -10.06
C VAL A 79 0.06 11.49 -9.88
N LYS A 80 1.30 11.48 -10.39
CA LYS A 80 2.18 12.65 -10.33
C LYS A 80 1.63 13.86 -11.08
N GLU A 81 1.13 13.66 -12.29
CA GLU A 81 0.47 14.72 -13.06
C GLU A 81 -0.78 15.25 -12.35
N ALA A 82 -1.57 14.36 -11.72
CA ALA A 82 -2.73 14.77 -10.94
C ALA A 82 -2.32 15.59 -9.71
N ALA A 83 -1.26 15.21 -9.00
CA ALA A 83 -0.73 15.96 -7.86
C ALA A 83 -0.31 17.37 -8.27
N GLN A 84 0.37 17.50 -9.41
CA GLN A 84 0.75 18.79 -9.98
C GLN A 84 -0.47 19.66 -10.34
N LYS A 85 -1.48 19.08 -11.01
CA LYS A 85 -2.70 19.79 -11.39
C LYS A 85 -3.54 20.23 -10.18
N LEU A 86 -3.50 19.46 -9.10
CA LEU A 86 -4.20 19.74 -7.85
C LEU A 86 -3.40 20.63 -6.88
N ASP A 87 -2.15 20.97 -7.22
CA ASP A 87 -1.21 21.71 -6.36
C ASP A 87 -1.04 21.06 -4.97
N VAL A 88 -0.85 19.73 -4.96
CA VAL A 88 -0.62 18.93 -3.75
C VAL A 88 0.69 18.16 -3.83
N ASP A 89 1.23 17.79 -2.67
CA ASP A 89 2.40 16.94 -2.60
C ASP A 89 2.11 15.54 -3.19
N GLU A 90 3.00 15.08 -4.07
CA GLU A 90 2.91 13.80 -4.77
C GLU A 90 2.76 12.63 -3.80
N LYS A 91 3.56 12.61 -2.72
CA LYS A 91 3.53 11.52 -1.74
C LYS A 91 2.25 11.54 -0.92
N LYS A 92 1.72 12.72 -0.60
CA LYS A 92 0.42 12.86 0.07
C LYS A 92 -0.73 12.36 -0.80
N LEU A 93 -0.72 12.66 -2.10
CA LEU A 93 -1.77 12.19 -3.01
C LEU A 93 -1.69 10.66 -3.18
N ASP A 94 -0.49 10.13 -3.43
CA ASP A 94 -0.26 8.68 -3.53
C ASP A 94 -0.76 7.95 -2.27
N HIS A 95 -0.38 8.47 -1.09
CA HIS A 95 -0.82 7.96 0.19
C HIS A 95 -2.35 7.99 0.36
N ALA A 96 -3.00 9.10 -0.01
CA ALA A 96 -4.44 9.25 0.09
C ALA A 96 -5.18 8.27 -0.81
N ILE A 97 -4.72 8.10 -2.06
CA ILE A 97 -5.27 7.14 -3.01
C ILE A 97 -5.13 5.73 -2.47
N TRP A 98 -3.93 5.35 -2.01
CA TRP A 98 -3.66 4.02 -1.46
C TRP A 98 -4.55 3.74 -0.24
N SER A 99 -4.67 4.69 0.68
CA SER A 99 -5.49 4.55 1.89
C SER A 99 -6.97 4.38 1.55
N TYR A 100 -7.47 5.16 0.59
CA TYR A 100 -8.83 5.00 0.09
C TYR A 100 -9.03 3.63 -0.55
N ALA A 101 -8.14 3.24 -1.46
CA ALA A 101 -8.23 2.00 -2.22
C ALA A 101 -8.20 0.77 -1.33
N SER A 102 -7.24 0.69 -0.41
CA SER A 102 -7.06 -0.44 0.49
C SER A 102 -8.17 -0.56 1.54
N THR A 103 -8.71 0.57 2.02
CA THR A 103 -9.80 0.60 3.00
C THR A 103 -11.14 0.24 2.38
N THR A 104 -11.47 0.85 1.24
CA THR A 104 -12.76 0.64 0.57
C THR A 104 -12.76 -0.59 -0.32
N ARG A 105 -11.58 -1.11 -0.68
CA ARG A 105 -11.38 -2.07 -1.77
C ARG A 105 -11.98 -1.57 -3.09
N LEU A 106 -11.96 -0.24 -3.28
CA LEU A 106 -12.54 0.46 -4.43
C LEU A 106 -14.04 0.18 -4.63
N LYS A 107 -14.75 -0.20 -3.56
CA LYS A 107 -16.20 -0.35 -3.58
C LYS A 107 -16.83 1.04 -3.80
N GLY A 108 -17.48 1.21 -4.95
CA GLY A 108 -18.09 2.48 -5.37
C GLY A 108 -17.48 3.08 -6.63
N MET A 109 -16.32 2.60 -7.08
CA MET A 109 -15.79 2.94 -8.40
C MET A 109 -16.30 1.95 -9.45
N PRO A 110 -16.60 2.41 -10.70
CA PRO A 110 -16.93 1.52 -11.80
C PRO A 110 -15.86 0.45 -11.97
N ALA A 111 -16.28 -0.80 -12.16
CA ALA A 111 -15.34 -1.86 -12.52
C ALA A 111 -14.86 -1.62 -13.96
N LEU A 112 -13.60 -1.95 -14.22
CA LEU A 112 -13.09 -2.00 -15.58
C LEU A 112 -13.77 -3.14 -16.33
N THR A 113 -14.42 -2.79 -17.44
CA THR A 113 -15.10 -3.72 -18.35
C THR A 113 -14.14 -4.63 -19.09
#